data_AF-A0A1M3N549-F1
#
_entry.id   AF-A0A1M3N549-F1
#
_cell.length_a   1.000
_cell.length_b   1.000
_cell.length_c   1.000
_cell.angle_alpha   90.00
_cell.angle_beta   90.00
_cell.angle_gamma   90.00
#
_symmetry.space_group_name_H-M   'P 1'
#
loop_
_entity.id
_entity.type
_entity.pdbx_description
1 polymer ?
#
loop_
_entity_poly.entity_id
_entity_poly.type
_entity_poly.pdbx_seq_one_letter_code
_entity_poly.pdbx_strand_id
1 'polypeptide(L)'
;MVARRLFALLLVATSACVASAGCAVDADSDEGEYDETQAGDGATTEDELVAERQLNGSELPAKTLSLTFDDGPGRRTAELADYLAEKGVKGAFFINGSKVAGRQGAVDKIVGRGHLLANHTHNHKQLTALSATSIVKEIADTDAIIAAAQPEGPWVVRAPFGAWNAGVARAINATAMKKYVGSVFWDEGGALTANAAADWDCWGKGVSVQRCGDLYLKEIRAKKRGIVLMHDIHDKTVDMVKYILPTLIAEGYKFTALEEVPSVKRAIQSVPANDEQCQSATLGRPVDENVCVQSRSNQRWSRCVDGEWVGSTGPTDTKCIKRYPL
;
A
#
# COMPACT_ATOMS: atom_id res chain seq x y z
N MET A 1 -47.96 -7.92 49.67
CA MET A 1 -48.29 -6.64 49.01
C MET A 1 -48.27 -6.89 47.50
N VAL A 2 -49.42 -7.12 46.83
CA VAL A 2 -50.25 -6.11 46.10
C VAL A 2 -49.42 -5.36 45.05
N ALA A 3 -49.72 -5.19 43.75
CA ALA A 3 -50.73 -5.62 42.76
C ALA A 3 -50.12 -5.26 41.36
N ARG A 4 -50.21 -6.09 40.32
CA ARG A 4 -51.18 -6.06 39.20
C ARG A 4 -51.46 -4.70 38.50
N ARG A 5 -51.02 -4.63 37.23
CA ARG A 5 -51.66 -4.11 35.98
C ARG A 5 -52.33 -2.73 35.97
N LEU A 6 -52.00 -1.94 34.92
CA LEU A 6 -52.99 -1.15 34.18
C LEU A 6 -52.60 -1.00 32.69
N PHE A 7 -53.63 -1.09 31.86
CA PHE A 7 -53.73 -1.09 30.40
C PHE A 7 -54.42 0.23 30.00
N ALA A 8 -54.10 0.81 28.84
CA ALA A 8 -54.99 1.68 28.03
C ALA A 8 -54.39 1.81 26.61
N LEU A 9 -54.94 1.13 25.61
CA LEU A 9 -55.97 1.57 24.62
C LEU A 9 -55.52 2.79 23.77
N LEU A 10 -55.17 2.61 22.49
CA LEU A 10 -56.01 2.52 21.26
C LEU A 10 -56.37 3.90 20.67
N LEU A 11 -55.96 4.17 19.43
CA LEU A 11 -56.86 4.65 18.37
C LEU A 11 -56.17 4.60 17.00
N VAL A 12 -56.66 3.68 16.16
CA VAL A 12 -56.51 3.67 14.71
C VAL A 12 -57.67 4.46 14.14
N ALA A 13 -57.41 5.37 13.21
CA ALA A 13 -58.44 5.95 12.35
C ALA A 13 -58.04 5.71 10.89
N THR A 14 -58.78 4.82 10.25
CA THR A 14 -58.89 4.66 8.79
C THR A 14 -59.91 5.65 8.25
N SER A 15 -59.66 6.29 7.12
CA SER A 15 -60.74 6.62 6.17
C SER A 15 -60.20 6.79 4.76
N ALA A 16 -61.02 6.36 3.79
CA ALA A 16 -60.68 6.01 2.43
C ALA A 16 -60.98 7.12 1.39
N CYS A 17 -60.46 6.85 0.18
CA CYS A 17 -60.55 7.56 -1.10
C CYS A 17 -61.93 8.12 -1.50
N VAL A 18 -61.92 9.26 -2.23
CA VAL A 18 -62.73 9.48 -3.45
C VAL A 18 -61.93 10.39 -4.41
N ALA A 19 -61.94 10.03 -5.70
CA ALA A 19 -61.31 10.77 -6.81
C ALA A 19 -62.32 11.64 -7.57
N SER A 20 -61.87 12.77 -8.14
CA SER A 20 -62.26 13.22 -9.49
C SER A 20 -61.57 14.54 -9.92
N ALA A 21 -60.86 14.45 -11.05
CA ALA A 21 -60.74 15.37 -12.20
C ALA A 21 -60.60 16.91 -12.03
N GLY A 22 -59.54 17.42 -12.66
CA GLY A 22 -59.63 18.55 -13.60
C GLY A 22 -58.92 19.85 -13.22
N CYS A 23 -57.72 20.08 -13.76
CA CYS A 23 -57.42 21.13 -14.76
C CYS A 23 -55.93 21.51 -14.76
N ALA A 24 -55.44 21.71 -15.97
CA ALA A 24 -54.06 21.96 -16.37
C ALA A 24 -53.46 23.25 -15.77
N VAL A 25 -52.16 23.21 -15.53
CA VAL A 25 -51.24 24.33 -15.76
C VAL A 25 -49.93 23.77 -16.31
N ASP A 26 -49.54 24.29 -17.47
CA ASP A 26 -48.31 24.02 -18.17
C ASP A 26 -47.08 24.43 -17.33
N ALA A 27 -46.07 23.55 -17.33
CA ALA A 27 -44.68 23.94 -17.10
C ALA A 27 -43.79 23.03 -17.95
N ASP A 28 -43.51 23.58 -19.12
CA ASP A 28 -42.46 23.20 -20.06
C ASP A 28 -41.08 23.22 -19.37
N SER A 29 -40.35 22.10 -19.41
CA SER A 29 -38.98 22.01 -19.96
C SER A 29 -38.16 20.86 -19.35
N ASP A 30 -37.78 19.92 -20.23
CA ASP A 30 -36.51 19.18 -20.27
C ASP A 30 -36.36 17.92 -19.40
N GLU A 31 -37.00 16.82 -19.82
CA GLU A 31 -36.59 15.46 -19.45
C GLU A 31 -35.52 14.96 -20.43
N GLY A 32 -34.26 15.02 -19.99
CA GLY A 32 -33.17 14.27 -20.59
C GLY A 32 -33.30 12.78 -20.26
N GLU A 33 -33.73 12.03 -21.25
CA GLU A 33 -33.76 10.57 -21.36
C GLU A 33 -32.38 9.95 -21.07
N TYR A 34 -32.25 9.21 -19.96
CA TYR A 34 -31.09 8.36 -19.71
C TYR A 34 -31.37 7.00 -20.35
N ASP A 35 -30.82 6.80 -21.54
CA ASP A 35 -30.82 5.54 -22.27
C ASP A 35 -30.00 4.47 -21.52
N GLU A 36 -30.68 3.45 -21.00
CA GLU A 36 -30.08 2.22 -20.47
C GLU A 36 -29.52 1.36 -21.63
N THR A 37 -28.35 1.70 -22.15
CA THR A 37 -27.61 0.75 -23.01
C THR A 37 -26.75 -0.18 -22.17
N GLN A 38 -27.34 -1.33 -21.90
CA GLN A 38 -26.77 -2.69 -21.88
C GLN A 38 -25.28 -2.88 -21.57
N ALA A 39 -25.07 -3.67 -20.50
CA ALA A 39 -23.87 -4.44 -20.23
C ALA A 39 -23.36 -5.18 -21.47
N GLY A 40 -22.19 -4.76 -21.96
CA GLY A 40 -21.39 -5.51 -22.92
C GLY A 40 -20.33 -6.32 -22.18
N ASP A 41 -20.28 -7.62 -22.48
CA ASP A 41 -19.18 -8.54 -22.18
C ASP A 41 -17.84 -7.91 -22.65
N GLY A 42 -17.16 -7.25 -21.71
CA GLY A 42 -15.84 -6.69 -21.90
C GLY A 42 -14.83 -7.55 -21.15
N ALA A 43 -14.02 -8.30 -21.89
CA ALA A 43 -12.92 -9.08 -21.34
C ALA A 43 -12.07 -8.20 -20.39
N THR A 44 -11.95 -8.63 -19.13
CA THR A 44 -11.10 -8.02 -18.12
C THR A 44 -9.66 -8.00 -18.62
N THR A 45 -9.18 -6.84 -19.04
CA THR A 45 -7.78 -6.65 -19.39
C THR A 45 -6.94 -6.73 -18.12
N GLU A 46 -5.74 -7.31 -18.18
CA GLU A 46 -4.85 -7.55 -17.02
C GLU A 46 -4.56 -6.29 -16.17
N ASP A 47 -4.81 -5.09 -16.69
CA ASP A 47 -4.73 -3.80 -16.00
C ASP A 47 -5.75 -3.57 -14.87
N GLU A 48 -6.87 -4.29 -14.82
CA GLU A 48 -7.86 -4.16 -13.73
C GLU A 48 -7.52 -4.98 -12.48
N LEU A 49 -6.63 -5.95 -12.59
CA LEU A 49 -6.38 -6.94 -11.53
C LEU A 49 -5.71 -6.36 -10.27
N VAL A 50 -5.07 -5.19 -10.38
CA VAL A 50 -4.41 -4.51 -9.24
C VAL A 50 -5.35 -3.50 -8.54
N ALA A 51 -6.39 -3.01 -9.21
CA ALA A 51 -7.31 -2.03 -8.66
C ALA A 51 -8.24 -2.59 -7.58
N GLU A 52 -8.68 -3.84 -7.72
CA GLU A 52 -9.72 -4.43 -6.87
C GLU A 52 -9.20 -5.45 -5.85
N ARG A 53 -7.97 -5.95 -6.04
CA ARG A 53 -7.42 -6.99 -5.16
C ARG A 53 -6.82 -6.35 -3.92
N GLN A 54 -7.48 -6.55 -2.77
CA GLN A 54 -6.86 -6.25 -1.48
C GLN A 54 -5.64 -7.15 -1.27
N LEU A 55 -4.44 -6.59 -1.37
CA LEU A 55 -3.22 -7.31 -1.07
C LEU A 55 -3.09 -7.41 0.46
N ASN A 56 -3.39 -8.58 1.03
CA ASN A 56 -3.40 -8.83 2.48
C ASN A 56 -2.73 -10.17 2.85
N GLY A 57 -2.62 -10.46 4.14
CA GLY A 57 -1.96 -11.65 4.66
C GLY A 57 -2.87 -12.85 4.90
N SER A 58 -4.13 -12.81 4.46
CA SER A 58 -5.12 -13.87 4.74
C SER A 58 -4.71 -15.26 4.24
N GLU A 59 -3.89 -15.32 3.19
CA GLU A 59 -3.39 -16.56 2.57
C GLU A 59 -2.11 -17.12 3.24
N LEU A 60 -1.56 -16.43 4.24
CA LEU A 60 -0.38 -16.92 4.94
C LEU A 60 -0.63 -18.26 5.64
N PRO A 61 0.39 -19.05 5.97
CA PRO A 61 0.22 -20.19 6.86
C PRO A 61 -0.24 -19.75 8.25
N ALA A 62 -0.92 -20.64 8.99
CA ALA A 62 -1.28 -20.36 10.38
C ALA A 62 -0.03 -20.03 11.22
N LYS A 63 -0.18 -19.12 12.18
CA LYS A 63 0.89 -18.54 12.99
C LYS A 63 2.01 -17.89 12.17
N THR A 64 1.67 -17.23 11.07
CA THR A 64 2.63 -16.47 10.25
C THR A 64 2.15 -15.03 10.11
N LEU A 65 3.02 -14.08 10.41
CA LEU A 65 2.72 -12.66 10.38
C LEU A 65 3.72 -11.91 9.50
N SER A 66 3.29 -10.81 8.90
CA SER A 66 4.20 -9.80 8.34
C SER A 66 3.99 -8.49 9.11
N LEU A 67 5.06 -7.94 9.69
CA LEU A 67 4.98 -6.72 10.50
C LEU A 67 5.22 -5.50 9.61
N THR A 68 4.29 -4.54 9.65
CA THR A 68 4.35 -3.33 8.83
C THR A 68 4.24 -2.07 9.67
N PHE A 69 4.96 -1.02 9.25
CA PHE A 69 5.07 0.25 9.96
C PHE A 69 4.86 1.41 9.00
N ASP A 70 3.84 2.22 9.26
CA ASP A 70 3.45 3.35 8.41
C ASP A 70 3.87 4.70 9.00
N ASP A 71 3.83 5.72 8.14
CA ASP A 71 4.08 7.15 8.39
C ASP A 71 5.52 7.55 8.72
N GLY A 72 6.41 6.56 8.81
CA GLY A 72 7.81 6.75 9.13
C GLY A 72 8.61 7.53 8.08
N PRO A 73 9.89 7.82 8.35
CA PRO A 73 10.58 7.49 9.59
C PRO A 73 10.23 8.45 10.73
N GLY A 74 9.94 7.92 11.92
CA GLY A 74 9.84 8.60 13.22
C GLY A 74 11.18 8.78 13.94
N ARG A 75 11.13 9.26 15.20
CA ARG A 75 12.34 9.46 16.03
C ARG A 75 13.04 8.14 16.39
N ARG A 76 12.27 7.08 16.60
CA ARG A 76 12.74 5.76 17.06
C ARG A 76 12.70 4.68 15.97
N THR A 77 12.50 5.05 14.70
CA THR A 77 12.47 4.10 13.58
C THR A 77 13.77 3.29 13.46
N ALA A 78 14.93 3.95 13.58
CA ALA A 78 16.22 3.27 13.53
C ALA A 78 16.38 2.25 14.67
N GLU A 79 15.91 2.59 15.87
CA GLU A 79 15.91 1.68 17.03
C GLU A 79 14.99 0.49 16.81
N LEU A 80 13.80 0.71 16.23
CA LEU A 80 12.87 -0.34 15.89
C LEU A 80 13.45 -1.30 14.83
N ALA A 81 14.07 -0.76 13.77
CA ALA A 81 14.76 -1.55 12.75
C ALA A 81 15.88 -2.41 13.36
N ASP A 82 16.78 -1.83 14.16
CA ASP A 82 17.83 -2.60 14.84
C ASP A 82 17.21 -3.71 15.73
N TYR A 83 16.16 -3.40 16.50
CA TYR A 83 15.49 -4.39 17.36
C TYR A 83 14.85 -5.55 16.58
N LEU A 84 14.16 -5.30 15.47
CA LEU A 84 13.57 -6.36 14.65
C LEU A 84 14.65 -7.27 14.08
N ALA A 85 15.74 -6.69 13.57
CA ALA A 85 16.87 -7.45 13.05
C ALA A 85 17.55 -8.32 14.12
N GLU A 86 17.74 -7.79 15.33
CA GLU A 86 18.24 -8.56 16.48
C GLU A 86 17.35 -9.76 16.84
N LYS A 87 16.04 -9.68 16.54
CA LYS A 87 15.08 -10.79 16.72
C LYS A 87 14.95 -11.70 15.50
N GLY A 88 15.72 -11.47 14.44
CA GLY A 88 15.62 -12.23 13.19
C GLY A 88 14.31 -12.00 12.44
N VAL A 89 13.67 -10.85 12.65
CA VAL A 89 12.39 -10.49 12.05
C VAL A 89 12.60 -9.41 10.99
N LYS A 90 12.04 -9.64 9.79
CA LYS A 90 11.98 -8.63 8.74
C LYS A 90 10.66 -7.87 8.83
N GLY A 91 10.73 -6.55 9.03
CA GLY A 91 9.59 -5.65 8.90
C GLY A 91 9.55 -4.98 7.52
N ALA A 92 8.40 -4.40 7.18
CA ALA A 92 8.27 -3.45 6.07
C ALA A 92 7.90 -2.06 6.59
N PHE A 93 8.61 -1.04 6.14
CA PHE A 93 8.46 0.34 6.57
C PHE A 93 7.92 1.17 5.40
N PHE A 94 6.63 1.48 5.45
CA PHE A 94 5.95 2.35 4.50
C PHE A 94 6.18 3.80 4.90
N ILE A 95 7.12 4.46 4.21
CA ILE A 95 7.57 5.79 4.59
C ILE A 95 6.81 6.90 3.86
N ASN A 96 6.63 8.02 4.55
CA ASN A 96 6.27 9.27 3.89
C ASN A 96 7.53 10.01 3.44
N GLY A 97 7.64 10.33 2.15
CA GLY A 97 8.81 11.03 1.63
C GLY A 97 9.11 12.36 2.35
N SER A 98 8.07 13.12 2.74
CA SER A 98 8.21 14.38 3.48
C SER A 98 8.83 14.23 4.88
N LYS A 99 8.87 13.02 5.45
CA LYS A 99 9.44 12.74 6.78
C LYS A 99 10.93 12.39 6.75
N VAL A 100 11.51 12.19 5.56
CA VAL A 100 12.89 11.68 5.44
C VAL A 100 13.94 12.76 5.65
N ALA A 101 13.64 14.02 5.35
CA ALA A 101 14.59 15.12 5.55
C ALA A 101 15.08 15.17 7.01
N GLY A 102 16.39 15.08 7.21
CA GLY A 102 17.02 15.02 8.55
C GLY A 102 16.92 13.65 9.25
N ARG A 103 16.33 12.63 8.61
CA ARG A 103 16.17 11.26 9.12
C ARG A 103 16.75 10.19 8.18
N GLN A 104 17.67 10.57 7.30
CA GLN A 104 18.30 9.65 6.33
C GLN A 104 18.94 8.42 7.02
N GLY A 105 19.56 8.62 8.20
CA GLY A 105 20.12 7.51 8.96
C GLY A 105 19.10 6.44 9.38
N ALA A 106 17.81 6.78 9.49
CA ALA A 106 16.76 5.78 9.73
C ALA A 106 16.46 4.97 8.47
N VAL A 107 16.44 5.60 7.29
CA VAL A 107 16.29 4.93 5.99
C VAL A 107 17.45 3.96 5.75
N ASP A 108 18.68 4.42 5.95
CA ASP A 108 19.88 3.60 5.80
C ASP A 108 19.87 2.40 6.76
N LYS A 109 19.35 2.60 7.98
CA LYS A 109 19.17 1.53 8.97
C LYS A 109 18.10 0.52 8.57
N ILE A 110 16.95 0.96 8.05
CA ILE A 110 15.90 0.06 7.55
C ILE A 110 16.50 -0.89 6.51
N VAL A 111 17.10 -0.33 5.44
CA VAL A 111 17.65 -1.12 4.34
C VAL A 111 18.86 -1.94 4.78
N GLY A 112 19.80 -1.34 5.52
CA GLY A 112 21.02 -2.00 5.99
C GLY A 112 20.77 -3.15 6.98
N ARG A 113 19.55 -3.26 7.53
CA ARG A 113 19.10 -4.38 8.37
C ARG A 113 18.25 -5.41 7.62
N GLY A 114 18.09 -5.25 6.31
CA GLY A 114 17.35 -6.19 5.47
C GLY A 114 15.83 -6.10 5.66
N HIS A 115 15.33 -4.96 6.14
CA HIS A 115 13.91 -4.64 6.12
C HIS A 115 13.53 -4.06 4.77
N LEU A 116 12.25 -4.18 4.42
CA LEU A 116 11.72 -3.57 3.21
C LEU A 116 11.44 -2.08 3.45
N LEU A 117 11.95 -1.22 2.59
CA LEU A 117 11.55 0.18 2.50
C LEU A 117 10.47 0.33 1.41
N ALA A 118 9.30 0.86 1.78
CA ALA A 118 8.12 0.90 0.92
C ALA A 118 7.46 2.29 0.88
N ASN A 119 6.61 2.53 -0.12
CA ASN A 119 6.05 3.85 -0.41
C ASN A 119 4.72 4.06 0.33
N HIS A 120 4.61 5.14 1.10
CA HIS A 120 3.37 5.57 1.75
C HIS A 120 2.90 6.95 1.29
N THR A 121 3.19 7.34 0.05
CA THR A 121 3.01 8.70 -0.50
C THR A 121 3.94 9.73 0.14
N HIS A 122 4.04 10.93 -0.45
CA HIS A 122 4.96 11.95 0.05
C HIS A 122 4.41 12.69 1.27
N ASN A 123 3.16 13.14 1.21
CA ASN A 123 2.52 14.01 2.20
C ASN A 123 1.35 13.34 2.92
N HIS A 124 1.19 12.02 2.81
CA HIS A 124 0.10 11.27 3.43
C HIS A 124 -1.29 11.77 2.98
N LYS A 125 -1.45 12.08 1.68
CA LYS A 125 -2.72 12.52 1.11
C LYS A 125 -3.62 11.34 0.77
N GLN A 126 -4.93 11.54 0.91
CA GLN A 126 -5.94 10.57 0.50
C GLN A 126 -6.01 10.50 -1.03
N LEU A 127 -5.41 9.46 -1.63
CA LEU A 127 -5.24 9.35 -3.08
C LEU A 127 -6.56 9.41 -3.87
N THR A 128 -7.64 8.85 -3.33
CA THR A 128 -8.96 8.85 -3.98
C THR A 128 -9.60 10.24 -4.11
N ALA A 129 -9.06 11.25 -3.43
CA ALA A 129 -9.53 12.63 -3.49
C ALA A 129 -8.65 13.54 -4.36
N LEU A 130 -7.64 12.96 -5.04
CA LEU A 130 -6.66 13.71 -5.83
C LEU A 130 -6.89 13.55 -7.34
N SER A 131 -6.39 14.52 -8.11
CA SER A 131 -6.26 14.36 -9.56
C SER A 131 -5.17 13.33 -9.91
N ALA A 132 -5.25 12.72 -11.10
CA ALA A 132 -4.26 11.75 -11.56
C ALA A 132 -2.81 12.25 -11.46
N THR A 133 -2.54 13.49 -11.89
CA THR A 133 -1.21 14.11 -11.76
C THR A 133 -0.76 14.23 -10.30
N SER A 134 -1.68 14.55 -9.40
CA SER A 134 -1.37 14.68 -7.97
C SER A 134 -1.11 13.31 -7.32
N ILE A 135 -1.85 12.28 -7.72
CA ILE A 135 -1.61 10.88 -7.30
C ILE A 135 -0.21 10.46 -7.70
N VAL A 136 0.14 10.60 -8.98
CA VAL A 136 1.46 10.22 -9.50
C VAL A 136 2.57 10.99 -8.79
N LYS A 137 2.39 12.29 -8.56
CA LYS A 137 3.37 13.11 -7.84
C LYS A 137 3.63 12.62 -6.42
N GLU A 138 2.58 12.29 -5.67
CA GLU A 138 2.70 11.77 -4.31
C GLU A 138 3.52 10.46 -4.25
N ILE A 139 3.37 9.59 -5.25
CA ILE A 139 4.17 8.36 -5.36
C ILE A 139 5.60 8.66 -5.82
N ALA A 140 5.78 9.42 -6.90
CA ALA A 140 7.06 9.69 -7.53
C ALA A 140 8.04 10.47 -6.63
N ASP A 141 7.54 11.45 -5.86
CA ASP A 141 8.39 12.19 -4.93
C ASP A 141 8.98 11.29 -3.83
N THR A 142 8.24 10.23 -3.44
CA THR A 142 8.72 9.24 -2.46
C THR A 142 9.57 8.16 -3.12
N ASP A 143 9.26 7.79 -4.37
CA ASP A 143 10.07 6.87 -5.18
C ASP A 143 11.51 7.34 -5.32
N ALA A 144 11.75 8.63 -5.57
CA ALA A 144 13.10 9.17 -5.70
C ALA A 144 13.99 8.87 -4.48
N ILE A 145 13.39 8.84 -3.28
CA ILE A 145 14.08 8.51 -2.03
C ILE A 145 14.28 6.99 -1.93
N ILE A 146 13.22 6.21 -2.16
CA ILE A 146 13.27 4.75 -2.04
C ILE A 146 14.24 4.16 -3.05
N ALA A 147 14.19 4.58 -4.31
CA ALA A 147 15.06 4.07 -5.36
C ALA A 147 16.54 4.41 -5.14
N ALA A 148 16.85 5.50 -4.43
CA ALA A 148 18.22 5.81 -4.04
C ALA A 148 18.76 4.86 -2.97
N ALA A 149 17.90 4.39 -2.05
CA ALA A 149 18.29 3.49 -0.95
C ALA A 149 18.15 2.00 -1.30
N GLN A 150 17.15 1.64 -2.11
CA GLN A 150 16.74 0.28 -2.48
C GLN A 150 16.43 0.22 -3.99
N PRO A 151 17.46 0.26 -4.86
CA PRO A 151 17.30 0.44 -6.31
C PRO A 151 16.68 -0.74 -7.06
N GLU A 152 16.65 -1.93 -6.46
CA GLU A 152 16.15 -3.16 -7.08
C GLU A 152 14.74 -3.52 -6.62
N GLY A 153 14.09 -2.65 -5.84
CA GLY A 153 12.80 -2.93 -5.24
C GLY A 153 12.88 -3.97 -4.12
N PRO A 154 11.77 -4.66 -3.81
CA PRO A 154 10.48 -4.60 -4.49
C PRO A 154 9.75 -3.26 -4.34
N TRP A 155 8.92 -2.90 -5.33
CA TRP A 155 8.19 -1.63 -5.39
C TRP A 155 6.74 -1.83 -4.96
N VAL A 156 6.46 -1.61 -3.68
CA VAL A 156 5.10 -1.71 -3.13
C VAL A 156 4.65 -0.38 -2.54
N VAL A 157 3.36 -0.11 -2.66
CA VAL A 157 2.72 1.08 -2.09
C VAL A 157 1.57 0.69 -1.18
N ARG A 158 1.48 1.35 -0.01
CA ARG A 158 0.29 1.37 0.82
C ARG A 158 -0.31 2.76 0.74
N ALA A 159 -1.61 2.84 0.50
CA ALA A 159 -2.31 4.10 0.38
C ALA A 159 -2.70 4.60 1.77
N PRO A 160 -2.45 5.88 2.10
CA PRO A 160 -2.98 6.51 3.30
C PRO A 160 -4.46 6.23 3.48
N PHE A 161 -4.86 5.93 4.72
CA PHE A 161 -6.24 5.61 5.11
C PHE A 161 -6.84 4.34 4.45
N GLY A 162 -6.03 3.54 3.75
CA GLY A 162 -6.54 2.46 2.89
C GLY A 162 -7.36 2.97 1.70
N ALA A 163 -7.25 4.26 1.36
CA ALA A 163 -8.03 4.89 0.32
C ALA A 163 -7.45 4.56 -1.07
N TRP A 164 -7.93 3.47 -1.65
CA TRP A 164 -7.52 2.97 -2.96
C TRP A 164 -8.76 2.63 -3.81
N ASN A 165 -8.70 2.93 -5.11
CA ASN A 165 -9.72 2.55 -6.08
C ASN A 165 -9.12 2.42 -7.48
N ALA A 166 -9.92 2.00 -8.45
CA ALA A 166 -9.48 1.83 -9.84
C ALA A 166 -8.96 3.13 -10.48
N GLY A 167 -9.48 4.30 -10.08
CA GLY A 167 -8.95 5.59 -10.54
C GLY A 167 -7.51 5.82 -10.11
N VAL A 168 -7.17 5.48 -8.85
CA VAL A 168 -5.80 5.57 -8.33
C VAL A 168 -4.87 4.61 -9.06
N ALA A 169 -5.27 3.34 -9.20
CA ALA A 169 -4.49 2.34 -9.91
C ALA A 169 -4.22 2.74 -11.37
N ARG A 170 -5.26 3.17 -12.11
CA ARG A 170 -5.11 3.66 -13.49
C ARG A 170 -4.16 4.86 -13.60
N ALA A 171 -4.24 5.81 -12.67
CA ALA A 171 -3.34 6.97 -12.67
C ALA A 171 -1.86 6.56 -12.52
N ILE A 172 -1.58 5.59 -11.66
CA ILE A 172 -0.22 5.07 -11.43
C ILE A 172 0.26 4.26 -12.64
N ASN A 173 -0.57 3.35 -13.16
CA ASN A 173 -0.26 2.49 -14.30
C ASN A 173 -0.01 3.26 -15.60
N ALA A 174 -0.62 4.43 -15.76
CA ALA A 174 -0.42 5.30 -16.93
C ALA A 174 0.95 6.01 -16.97
N THR A 175 1.86 5.73 -16.03
CA THR A 175 3.16 6.41 -15.91
C THR A 175 4.30 5.44 -15.58
N ALA A 176 5.53 5.96 -15.48
CA ALA A 176 6.68 5.18 -14.99
C ALA A 176 6.47 4.60 -13.57
N MET A 177 5.47 5.09 -12.81
CA MET A 177 5.10 4.53 -11.51
C MET A 177 4.37 3.18 -11.62
N LYS A 178 4.06 2.68 -12.83
CA LYS A 178 3.50 1.33 -13.08
C LYS A 178 4.33 0.17 -12.48
N LYS A 179 5.58 0.45 -12.10
CA LYS A 179 6.42 -0.49 -11.33
C LYS A 179 5.89 -0.79 -9.92
N TYR A 180 5.09 0.12 -9.34
CA TYR A 180 4.54 -0.03 -7.99
C TYR A 180 3.28 -0.88 -8.00
N VAL A 181 3.20 -1.83 -7.07
CA VAL A 181 1.96 -2.58 -6.79
C VAL A 181 1.33 -2.14 -5.49
N GLY A 182 0.01 -2.02 -5.50
CA GLY A 182 -0.76 -1.63 -4.34
C GLY A 182 -2.26 -1.63 -4.59
N SER A 183 -3.07 -1.36 -3.57
CA SER A 183 -2.61 -1.07 -2.21
C SER A 183 -2.29 -2.33 -1.41
N VAL A 184 -1.19 -2.32 -0.66
CA VAL A 184 -0.96 -3.29 0.42
C VAL A 184 -1.82 -2.92 1.61
N PHE A 185 -2.78 -3.76 1.96
CA PHE A 185 -3.66 -3.61 3.12
C PHE A 185 -3.07 -4.32 4.35
N TRP A 186 -3.92 -4.58 5.34
CA TRP A 186 -3.59 -5.23 6.60
C TRP A 186 -4.76 -6.11 7.05
N ASP A 187 -4.45 -7.08 7.90
CA ASP A 187 -5.45 -7.93 8.53
C ASP A 187 -5.65 -7.49 9.99
N GLU A 188 -4.60 -7.12 10.72
CA GLU A 188 -4.66 -6.66 12.12
C GLU A 188 -4.29 -5.19 12.30
N GLY A 189 -4.70 -4.57 13.41
CA GLY A 189 -4.23 -3.22 13.76
C GLY A 189 -5.06 -2.07 13.19
N GLY A 190 -6.25 -2.35 12.65
CA GLY A 190 -7.06 -1.38 11.91
C GLY A 190 -8.11 -0.61 12.73
N ALA A 191 -8.49 -1.10 13.91
CA ALA A 191 -9.52 -0.47 14.73
C ALA A 191 -9.40 -0.80 16.21
N LEU A 192 -9.61 0.19 17.08
CA LEU A 192 -9.71 -0.04 18.52
C LEU A 192 -11.12 -0.52 18.90
N THR A 193 -11.20 -1.74 19.42
CA THR A 193 -12.45 -2.35 19.92
C THR A 193 -12.20 -3.08 21.23
N ALA A 194 -13.20 -3.81 21.75
CA ALA A 194 -13.01 -4.69 22.90
C ALA A 194 -12.04 -5.88 22.63
N ASN A 195 -11.79 -6.19 21.35
CA ASN A 195 -11.06 -7.38 20.92
C ASN A 195 -9.95 -7.11 19.91
N ALA A 196 -9.76 -5.86 19.50
CA ALA A 196 -8.78 -5.42 18.50
C ALA A 196 -8.21 -4.06 18.89
N ALA A 197 -7.07 -3.69 18.31
CA ALA A 197 -6.44 -2.40 18.54
C ALA A 197 -6.10 -1.71 17.22
N ALA A 198 -5.92 -0.40 17.33
CA ALA A 198 -5.21 0.42 16.38
C ALA A 198 -4.30 1.30 17.22
N ASP A 199 -2.98 1.22 17.02
CA ASP A 199 -2.00 1.90 17.87
C ASP A 199 -2.19 3.42 17.90
N TRP A 200 -2.43 4.04 16.75
CA TRP A 200 -2.74 5.47 16.64
C TRP A 200 -3.97 5.88 17.49
N ASP A 201 -5.04 5.07 17.48
CA ASP A 201 -6.26 5.35 18.24
C ASP A 201 -6.06 5.06 19.74
N CYS A 202 -5.31 4.01 20.09
CA CYS A 202 -4.86 3.73 21.44
C CYS A 202 -4.18 4.97 22.05
N TRP A 203 -3.22 5.56 21.33
CA TRP A 203 -2.47 6.72 21.81
C TRP A 203 -3.35 7.96 21.90
N GLY A 204 -4.20 8.21 20.89
CA GLY A 204 -5.16 9.30 20.89
C GLY A 204 -6.15 9.25 22.06
N LYS A 205 -6.48 8.05 22.54
CA LYS A 205 -7.40 7.82 23.67
C LYS A 205 -6.69 7.57 25.01
N GLY A 206 -5.37 7.72 25.07
CA GLY A 206 -4.60 7.54 26.32
C GLY A 206 -4.53 6.09 26.82
N VAL A 207 -4.74 5.10 25.95
CA VAL A 207 -4.57 3.68 26.28
C VAL A 207 -3.09 3.40 26.60
N SER A 208 -2.83 2.58 27.62
CA SER A 208 -1.45 2.21 27.99
C SER A 208 -0.80 1.30 26.95
N VAL A 209 0.53 1.27 26.92
CA VAL A 209 1.30 0.41 26.02
C VAL A 209 0.93 -1.05 26.20
N GLN A 210 0.87 -1.53 27.46
CA GLN A 210 0.49 -2.91 27.76
C GLN A 210 -0.92 -3.22 27.30
N ARG A 211 -1.89 -2.32 27.57
CA ARG A 211 -3.29 -2.57 27.20
C ARG A 211 -3.48 -2.63 25.69
N CYS A 212 -2.83 -1.74 24.93
CA CYS A 212 -2.88 -1.77 23.48
C CYS A 212 -2.20 -3.04 22.94
N GLY A 213 -1.02 -3.38 23.47
CA GLY A 213 -0.30 -4.61 23.12
C GLY A 213 -1.11 -5.88 23.39
N ASP A 214 -1.81 -5.96 24.52
CA ASP A 214 -2.70 -7.09 24.85
C ASP A 214 -3.84 -7.24 23.84
N LEU A 215 -4.38 -6.12 23.34
CA LEU A 215 -5.42 -6.12 22.31
C LEU A 215 -4.87 -6.56 20.95
N TYR A 216 -3.67 -6.13 20.57
CA TYR A 216 -2.96 -6.66 19.39
C TYR A 216 -2.74 -8.18 19.51
N LEU A 217 -2.21 -8.65 20.64
CA LEU A 217 -2.01 -10.09 20.88
C LEU A 217 -3.33 -10.86 20.80
N LYS A 218 -4.42 -10.31 21.35
CA LYS A 218 -5.75 -10.91 21.29
C LYS A 218 -6.28 -11.01 19.85
N GLU A 219 -6.14 -9.94 19.06
CA GLU A 219 -6.56 -9.92 17.66
C GLU A 219 -5.75 -10.91 16.82
N ILE A 220 -4.42 -10.87 16.95
CA ILE A 220 -3.49 -11.77 16.26
C ILE A 220 -3.80 -13.24 16.57
N ARG A 221 -4.08 -13.59 17.83
CA ARG A 221 -4.47 -14.96 18.21
C ARG A 221 -5.80 -15.39 17.59
N ALA A 222 -6.75 -14.48 17.45
CA ALA A 222 -8.03 -14.76 16.82
C ALA A 222 -7.90 -14.98 15.30
N LYS A 223 -7.15 -14.12 14.61
CA LYS A 223 -6.95 -14.18 13.15
C LYS A 223 -5.90 -15.23 12.73
N LYS A 224 -4.97 -15.55 13.64
CA LYS A 224 -3.90 -16.55 13.53
C LYS A 224 -2.82 -16.24 12.50
N ARG A 225 -3.02 -15.27 11.60
CA ARG A 225 -2.11 -14.92 10.52
C ARG A 225 -2.56 -13.61 9.89
N GLY A 226 -1.63 -12.89 9.28
CA GLY A 226 -1.96 -11.65 8.61
C GLY A 226 -0.79 -10.68 8.46
N ILE A 227 -1.09 -9.56 7.81
CA ILE A 227 -0.25 -8.36 7.82
C ILE A 227 -0.70 -7.48 8.99
N VAL A 228 0.21 -7.16 9.90
CA VAL A 228 -0.07 -6.34 11.08
C VAL A 228 0.27 -4.88 10.80
N LEU A 229 -0.73 -3.99 10.88
CA LEU A 229 -0.56 -2.54 10.75
C LEU A 229 -0.16 -1.89 12.09
N MET A 230 0.91 -1.09 12.06
CA MET A 230 1.41 -0.26 13.16
C MET A 230 2.04 1.02 12.59
N HIS A 231 2.38 1.99 13.43
CA HIS A 231 2.94 3.30 13.02
C HIS A 231 4.18 3.65 13.85
N ASP A 232 5.36 3.67 13.23
CA ASP A 232 6.65 3.86 13.90
C ASP A 232 6.98 5.34 14.21
N ILE A 233 6.09 6.26 13.82
CA ILE A 233 6.13 7.65 14.25
C ILE A 233 5.80 7.84 15.75
N HIS A 234 5.22 6.82 16.39
CA HIS A 234 4.86 6.84 17.79
C HIS A 234 5.87 6.04 18.64
N ASP A 235 6.53 6.70 19.60
CA ASP A 235 7.47 6.03 20.50
C ASP A 235 6.80 4.88 21.27
N LYS A 236 5.52 5.06 21.64
CA LYS A 236 4.71 4.04 22.32
C LYS A 236 4.48 2.80 21.45
N THR A 237 4.43 2.94 20.13
CA THR A 237 4.35 1.79 19.21
C THR A 237 5.64 0.99 19.25
N VAL A 238 6.81 1.64 19.30
CA VAL A 238 8.10 0.95 19.45
C VAL A 238 8.15 0.17 20.78
N ASP A 239 7.68 0.77 21.87
CA ASP A 239 7.59 0.08 23.17
C ASP A 239 6.58 -1.08 23.14
N MET A 240 5.46 -0.91 22.43
CA MET A 240 4.46 -1.96 22.24
C MET A 240 5.02 -3.13 21.44
N VAL A 241 5.78 -2.89 20.36
CA VAL A 241 6.44 -3.95 19.60
C VAL A 241 7.40 -4.74 20.49
N LYS A 242 8.20 -4.04 21.31
CA LYS A 242 9.11 -4.67 22.27
C LYS A 242 8.40 -5.50 23.33
N TYR A 243 7.14 -5.16 23.62
CA TYR A 243 6.28 -5.91 24.52
C TYR A 243 5.66 -7.16 23.85
N ILE A 244 5.06 -7.03 22.66
CA ILE A 244 4.30 -8.12 22.03
C ILE A 244 5.19 -9.15 21.30
N LEU A 245 6.32 -8.71 20.73
CA LEU A 245 7.13 -9.56 19.86
C LEU A 245 7.72 -10.78 20.60
N PRO A 246 8.28 -10.65 21.82
CA PRO A 246 8.76 -11.81 22.57
C PRO A 246 7.65 -12.84 22.85
N THR A 247 6.42 -12.37 23.15
CA THR A 247 5.26 -13.24 23.38
C THR A 247 4.89 -14.00 22.12
N LEU A 248 4.81 -13.33 20.97
CA LEU A 248 4.51 -13.98 19.70
C LEU A 248 5.56 -15.03 19.31
N ILE A 249 6.85 -14.73 19.50
CA ILE A 249 7.94 -15.69 19.27
C ILE A 249 7.78 -16.90 20.19
N ALA A 250 7.53 -16.69 21.49
CA ALA A 250 7.33 -17.78 22.45
C ALA A 250 6.10 -18.64 22.13
N GLU A 251 5.06 -18.04 21.53
CA GLU A 251 3.86 -18.75 21.06
C GLU A 251 4.07 -19.49 19.72
N GLY A 252 5.24 -19.38 19.12
CA GLY A 252 5.61 -20.06 17.89
C GLY A 252 5.11 -19.36 16.62
N TYR A 253 4.84 -18.05 16.67
CA TYR A 253 4.62 -17.27 15.46
C TYR A 253 5.90 -17.15 14.65
N LYS A 254 5.76 -17.27 13.33
CA LYS A 254 6.79 -17.01 12.34
C LYS A 254 6.55 -15.64 11.71
N PHE A 255 7.63 -15.01 11.27
CA PHE A 255 7.58 -13.70 10.64
C PHE A 255 8.07 -13.80 9.21
N THR A 256 7.25 -13.37 8.26
CA THR A 256 7.56 -13.36 6.85
C THR A 256 7.83 -11.94 6.37
N ALA A 257 8.80 -11.81 5.46
CA ALA A 257 8.99 -10.57 4.73
C ALA A 257 7.74 -10.25 3.90
N LEU A 258 7.44 -8.97 3.70
CA LEU A 258 6.19 -8.55 3.07
C LEU A 258 6.09 -9.02 1.62
N GLU A 259 7.21 -8.97 0.90
CA GLU A 259 7.35 -9.42 -0.48
C GLU A 259 7.15 -10.94 -0.66
N GLU A 260 7.16 -11.71 0.43
CA GLU A 260 6.85 -13.14 0.45
C GLU A 260 5.39 -13.44 0.83
N VAL A 261 4.60 -12.43 1.20
CA VAL A 261 3.16 -12.61 1.41
C VAL A 261 2.50 -13.01 0.09
N PRO A 262 1.73 -14.12 0.01
CA PRO A 262 1.29 -14.69 -1.27
C PRO A 262 0.60 -13.70 -2.23
N SER A 263 -0.30 -12.85 -1.72
CA SER A 263 -0.97 -11.85 -2.57
C SER A 263 -0.01 -10.78 -3.08
N VAL A 264 0.91 -10.32 -2.23
CA VAL A 264 1.91 -9.30 -2.55
C VAL A 264 2.92 -9.85 -3.54
N LYS A 265 3.43 -11.07 -3.29
CA LYS A 265 4.37 -11.77 -4.17
C LYS A 265 3.82 -11.93 -5.58
N ARG A 266 2.58 -12.40 -5.70
CA ARG A 266 1.92 -12.54 -7.01
C ARG A 266 1.76 -11.19 -7.70
N ALA A 267 1.39 -10.14 -6.97
CA ALA A 267 1.27 -8.80 -7.55
C ALA A 267 2.62 -8.28 -8.07
N ILE A 268 3.70 -8.41 -7.28
CA ILE A 268 5.05 -8.03 -7.72
C ILE A 268 5.45 -8.81 -8.99
N GLN A 269 5.14 -10.10 -9.03
CA GLN A 269 5.44 -10.98 -10.17
C GLN A 269 4.56 -10.72 -11.40
N SER A 270 3.40 -10.09 -11.23
CA SER A 270 2.49 -9.74 -12.33
C SER A 270 2.76 -8.37 -12.93
N VAL A 271 3.63 -7.55 -12.31
CA VAL A 271 4.12 -6.33 -12.96
C VAL A 271 4.89 -6.79 -14.20
N PRO A 272 4.43 -6.43 -15.42
CA PRO A 272 5.20 -6.74 -16.61
C PRO A 272 6.61 -6.21 -16.43
N ALA A 273 7.63 -6.98 -16.83
CA ALA A 273 8.94 -6.37 -17.04
C ALA A 273 8.70 -5.11 -17.88
N ASN A 274 9.33 -3.98 -17.55
CA ASN A 274 9.14 -2.81 -18.39
C ASN A 274 9.69 -3.21 -19.76
N ASP A 275 8.81 -3.46 -20.75
CA ASP A 275 9.21 -3.94 -22.07
C ASP A 275 10.09 -2.92 -22.79
N GLU A 276 10.23 -1.71 -22.24
CA GLU A 276 11.15 -0.66 -22.67
C GLU A 276 12.56 -0.79 -22.05
N GLN A 277 12.74 -1.60 -21.01
CA GLN A 277 14.02 -1.80 -20.33
C GLN A 277 14.81 -2.96 -20.93
N CYS A 278 16.09 -2.72 -21.19
CA CYS A 278 16.97 -3.73 -21.76
C CYS A 278 17.68 -4.50 -20.66
N GLN A 279 17.67 -5.83 -20.75
CA GLN A 279 18.46 -6.67 -19.85
C GLN A 279 19.95 -6.55 -20.18
N SER A 280 20.74 -5.97 -19.26
CA SER A 280 22.18 -5.79 -19.47
C SER A 280 22.99 -6.92 -18.84
N ALA A 281 23.56 -7.79 -19.68
CA ALA A 281 24.50 -8.80 -19.22
C ALA A 281 25.80 -8.19 -18.64
N THR A 282 26.22 -7.01 -19.11
CA THR A 282 27.39 -6.29 -18.56
C THR A 282 27.14 -5.83 -17.12
N LEU A 283 25.94 -5.34 -16.83
CA LEU A 283 25.60 -4.77 -15.52
C LEU A 283 24.89 -5.77 -14.59
N GLY A 284 24.43 -6.90 -15.12
CA GLY A 284 23.68 -7.91 -14.37
C GLY A 284 22.28 -7.45 -13.95
N ARG A 285 21.74 -6.41 -14.60
CA ARG A 285 20.44 -5.80 -14.24
C ARG A 285 19.76 -5.15 -15.47
N PRO A 286 18.44 -4.87 -15.41
CA PRO A 286 17.75 -4.06 -16.41
C PRO A 286 18.33 -2.64 -16.47
N VAL A 287 18.26 -2.02 -17.65
CA VAL A 287 18.59 -0.61 -17.85
C VAL A 287 17.44 0.12 -18.51
N ASP A 288 17.26 1.38 -18.14
CA ASP A 288 16.23 2.25 -18.69
C ASP A 288 16.49 2.59 -20.16
N GLU A 289 15.41 3.03 -20.81
CA GLU A 289 15.39 3.61 -22.15
C GLU A 289 16.52 4.66 -22.29
N ASN A 290 17.20 4.63 -23.44
CA ASN A 290 18.34 5.49 -23.75
C ASN A 290 19.58 5.38 -22.84
N VAL A 291 19.68 4.37 -21.96
CA VAL A 291 20.93 4.05 -21.28
C VAL A 291 21.89 3.34 -22.24
N CYS A 292 23.14 3.77 -22.25
CA CYS A 292 24.19 3.21 -23.09
C CYS A 292 25.18 2.39 -22.27
N VAL A 293 25.44 1.16 -22.72
CA VAL A 293 26.31 0.21 -22.04
C VAL A 293 27.35 -0.33 -23.00
N GLN A 294 28.58 -0.42 -22.54
CA GLN A 294 29.65 -1.06 -23.28
C GLN A 294 29.68 -2.58 -22.99
N SER A 295 29.68 -3.40 -24.02
CA SER A 295 29.60 -4.87 -23.90
C SER A 295 30.93 -5.50 -23.51
N ARG A 296 30.98 -6.28 -22.41
CA ARG A 296 32.19 -7.01 -21.96
C ARG A 296 32.80 -7.90 -23.05
N SER A 297 31.94 -8.49 -23.88
CA SER A 297 32.33 -9.49 -24.88
C SER A 297 33.06 -8.90 -26.10
N ASN A 298 32.72 -7.68 -26.50
CA ASN A 298 33.19 -7.13 -27.78
C ASN A 298 33.51 -5.62 -27.74
N GLN A 299 33.44 -5.01 -26.56
CA GLN A 299 33.74 -3.59 -26.31
C GLN A 299 32.86 -2.60 -27.08
N ARG A 300 31.79 -3.06 -27.76
CA ARG A 300 30.86 -2.18 -28.50
C ARG A 300 29.87 -1.52 -27.56
N TRP A 301 29.45 -0.32 -27.94
CA TRP A 301 28.40 0.41 -27.27
C TRP A 301 27.04 0.07 -27.86
N SER A 302 26.10 -0.18 -26.97
CA SER A 302 24.69 -0.33 -27.31
C SER A 302 23.85 0.61 -26.45
N ARG A 303 22.78 1.16 -27.03
CA ARG A 303 21.78 1.98 -26.35
C ARG A 303 20.51 1.17 -26.21
N CYS A 304 19.86 1.26 -25.06
CA CYS A 304 18.55 0.67 -24.89
C CYS A 304 17.49 1.50 -25.63
N VAL A 305 16.67 0.84 -26.46
CA VAL A 305 15.53 1.43 -27.18
C VAL A 305 14.40 0.42 -27.21
N ASP A 306 13.28 0.75 -26.58
CA ASP A 306 12.06 -0.05 -26.57
C ASP A 306 12.34 -1.52 -26.16
N GLY A 307 13.19 -1.70 -25.13
CA GLY A 307 13.58 -3.03 -24.62
C GLY A 307 14.66 -3.76 -25.41
N GLU A 308 15.07 -3.21 -26.55
CA GLU A 308 16.09 -3.80 -27.42
C GLU A 308 17.40 -3.01 -27.42
N TRP A 309 18.49 -3.75 -27.62
CA TRP A 309 19.82 -3.16 -27.74
C TRP A 309 20.07 -2.72 -29.19
N VAL A 310 20.06 -1.40 -29.43
CA VAL A 310 20.50 -0.84 -30.71
C VAL A 310 21.96 -0.39 -30.65
N GLY A 311 22.66 -0.46 -31.78
CA GLY A 311 24.04 0.03 -31.87
C GLY A 311 24.13 1.54 -31.53
N SER A 312 25.16 1.92 -30.78
CA SER A 312 25.38 3.30 -30.35
C SER A 312 26.81 3.75 -30.62
N THR A 313 27.01 5.05 -30.88
CA THR A 313 28.34 5.66 -30.92
C THR A 313 28.91 5.91 -29.52
N GLY A 314 28.21 5.49 -28.46
CA GLY A 314 28.70 5.43 -27.10
C GLY A 314 28.98 6.80 -26.49
N PRO A 315 30.25 7.20 -26.29
CA PRO A 315 30.58 8.50 -25.70
C PRO A 315 29.97 9.70 -26.43
N THR A 316 29.77 9.62 -27.75
CA THR A 316 29.27 10.74 -28.57
C THR A 316 27.79 10.65 -28.91
N ASP A 317 27.10 9.56 -28.55
CA ASP A 317 25.67 9.43 -28.80
C ASP A 317 24.91 10.37 -27.86
N THR A 318 24.34 11.44 -28.41
CA THR A 318 23.63 12.49 -27.66
C THR A 318 22.30 12.01 -27.09
N LYS A 319 21.78 10.87 -27.56
CA LYS A 319 20.59 10.25 -27.00
C LYS A 319 20.89 9.49 -25.72
N CYS A 320 22.15 9.14 -25.44
CA CYS A 320 22.50 8.45 -24.21
C CYS A 320 22.27 9.33 -22.97
N ILE A 321 21.27 9.00 -22.16
CA ILE A 321 20.98 9.71 -20.90
C ILE A 321 21.97 9.31 -19.78
N LYS A 322 22.53 8.10 -19.87
CA LYS A 322 23.53 7.57 -18.94
C LYS A 322 24.44 6.60 -19.67
N ARG A 323 25.72 6.55 -19.27
CA ARG A 323 26.75 5.74 -19.93
C ARG A 323 27.46 4.87 -18.92
N TYR A 324 27.63 3.59 -19.26
CA TYR A 324 28.37 2.60 -18.48
C TYR A 324 29.49 2.03 -19.34
N PRO A 325 30.69 2.63 -19.32
CA PRO A 325 31.87 2.03 -19.93
C PRO A 325 32.28 0.78 -19.14
N LEU A 326 33.12 -0.05 -19.75
CA LEU A 326 33.75 -1.19 -19.08
C LEU A 326 34.88 -0.79 -18.13
#